data_AF-A0A7Y3MRV9-F1
#
_entry.id   AF-A0A7Y3MRV9-F1
#
_cell.length_a   1.000
_cell.length_b   1.000
_cell.length_c   1.000
_cell.angle_alpha   90.00
_cell.angle_beta   90.00
_cell.angle_gamma   90.00
#
_symmetry.space_group_name_H-M   'P 1'
#
loop_
_entity.id
_entity.type
_entity.pdbx_description
1 polymer ?
#
loop_
_entity_poly.entity_id
_entity_poly.type
_entity_poly.pdbx_seq_one_letter_code
_entity_poly.pdbx_strand_id
1 'polypeptide(L)'
;DFGREAVLWTADGRLERFADRLAAAGVDVTGWQLDRITGISTDGTVIVGHGLNPLGDREAWIATLPTPCAGDVDASGDVGFTDLIAVLDQWGVCPGCPADLDGDGVVGLTDLLAVLAGWGVCR
;
A
#
# COMPACT_ATOMS: atom_id res chain seq x y z
N ASP A 1 -16.77 6.60 22.93
CA ASP A 1 -16.56 5.29 22.30
C ASP A 1 -15.77 5.48 21.03
N PHE A 2 -14.52 5.04 21.02
CA PHE A 2 -13.84 4.77 19.75
C PHE A 2 -14.50 3.50 19.21
N GLY A 3 -15.22 3.59 18.10
CA GLY A 3 -15.86 2.43 17.49
C GLY A 3 -14.87 1.29 17.29
N ARG A 4 -15.37 0.05 17.18
CA ARG A 4 -14.52 -1.08 16.80
C ARG A 4 -14.03 -0.83 15.37
N GLU A 5 -12.74 -0.52 15.23
CA GLU A 5 -12.11 -0.28 13.94
C GLU A 5 -10.90 -1.20 13.77
N ALA A 6 -10.81 -1.81 12.60
CA ALA A 6 -9.63 -2.51 12.14
C ALA A 6 -8.48 -1.50 11.96
N VAL A 7 -7.43 -1.66 12.75
CA VAL A 7 -6.21 -0.84 12.68
C VAL A 7 -4.98 -1.69 12.45
N LEU A 8 -4.04 -1.16 11.67
CA LEU A 8 -2.72 -1.73 11.43
C LEU A 8 -1.66 -0.89 12.16
N TRP A 9 -0.62 -1.56 12.66
CA TRP A 9 0.61 -0.90 13.05
C TRP A 9 1.56 -0.85 11.84
N THR A 10 2.05 0.34 11.53
CA THR A 10 3.05 0.56 10.48
C THR A 10 4.47 0.41 11.04
N ALA A 11 5.44 0.20 10.15
CA ALA A 11 6.84 -0.04 10.53
C ALA A 11 7.48 1.15 11.28
N ASP A 12 7.03 2.37 11.01
CA ASP A 12 7.43 3.61 11.69
C ASP A 12 6.68 3.84 13.02
N GLY A 13 5.88 2.87 13.46
CA GLY A 13 5.20 2.90 14.76
C GLY A 13 3.92 3.75 14.78
N ARG A 14 3.30 4.02 13.63
CA ARG A 14 1.99 4.68 13.56
C ARG A 14 0.87 3.66 13.55
N LEU A 15 -0.29 4.11 14.01
CA LEU A 15 -1.55 3.39 13.84
C LEU A 15 -2.26 3.94 12.61
N GLU A 16 -2.63 3.06 11.69
CA GLU A 16 -3.38 3.39 10.48
C GLU A 16 -4.72 2.64 10.50
N ARG A 17 -5.81 3.33 10.16
CA ARG A 17 -7.12 2.69 9.98
C ARG A 17 -7.10 1.91 8.67
N PHE A 18 -7.49 0.65 8.74
CA PHE A 18 -7.41 -0.23 7.57
C PHE A 18 -8.33 0.21 6.42
N ALA A 19 -9.49 0.79 6.75
CA ALA A 19 -10.40 1.36 5.76
C ALA A 19 -9.75 2.52 4.96
N ASP A 20 -8.93 3.36 5.61
CA ASP A 20 -8.26 4.47 4.94
C ASP A 20 -7.18 3.97 3.98
N ARG A 21 -6.44 2.92 4.38
CA ARG A 21 -5.47 2.25 3.52
C ARG A 21 -6.12 1.65 2.26
N LEU A 22 -7.28 1.01 2.43
CA LEU A 22 -8.03 0.45 1.30
C LEU A 22 -8.56 1.55 0.37
N ALA A 23 -9.08 2.64 0.92
CA ALA A 23 -9.53 3.78 0.13
C ALA A 23 -8.38 4.45 -0.64
N ALA A 24 -7.20 4.57 -0.03
CA ALA A 24 -5.99 5.06 -0.70
C ALA A 24 -5.54 4.14 -1.85
N ALA A 25 -5.79 2.83 -1.73
CA ALA A 25 -5.59 1.84 -2.80
C ALA A 25 -6.75 1.79 -3.83
N GLY A 26 -7.69 2.73 -3.78
CA GLY A 26 -8.81 2.82 -4.74
C GLY A 26 -9.96 1.85 -4.49
N VAL A 27 -9.99 1.16 -3.35
CA VAL A 27 -11.09 0.26 -2.99
C VAL A 27 -12.25 1.05 -2.39
N ASP A 28 -13.44 0.91 -2.98
CA ASP A 28 -14.66 1.51 -2.42
C ASP A 28 -15.12 0.74 -1.18
N VAL A 29 -14.95 1.37 -0.01
CA VAL A 29 -15.36 0.86 1.30
C VAL A 29 -16.62 1.56 1.82
N THR A 30 -17.36 2.27 0.96
CA THR A 30 -18.55 3.02 1.37
C THR A 30 -19.59 2.11 2.00
N GLY A 31 -20.04 2.46 3.22
CA GLY A 31 -21.02 1.69 3.97
C GLY A 31 -20.46 0.48 4.73
N TRP A 32 -19.19 0.12 4.54
CA TRP A 32 -18.54 -0.92 5.33
C TRP A 32 -18.06 -0.40 6.69
N GLN A 33 -18.24 -1.21 7.73
CA GLN A 33 -17.59 -1.04 9.04
C GLN A 33 -16.64 -2.21 9.28
N LEU A 34 -15.34 -2.00 9.05
CA LEU A 34 -14.33 -3.02 9.30
C LEU A 34 -13.99 -3.09 10.79
N ASP A 35 -14.56 -4.05 11.51
CA ASP A 35 -14.47 -4.13 12.98
C ASP A 35 -13.12 -4.68 13.46
N ARG A 36 -12.59 -5.71 12.79
CA ARG A 36 -11.44 -6.47 13.29
C ARG A 36 -10.66 -7.18 12.20
N ILE A 37 -9.34 -7.03 12.23
CA ILE A 37 -8.38 -7.91 11.54
C ILE A 37 -8.16 -9.16 12.37
N THR A 38 -8.21 -10.33 11.72
CA THR A 38 -8.04 -11.65 12.33
C THR A 38 -6.83 -12.40 11.80
N GLY A 39 -6.31 -12.02 10.63
CA GLY A 39 -5.11 -12.61 10.05
C GLY A 39 -4.49 -11.70 8.99
N ILE A 40 -3.18 -11.86 8.82
CA ILE A 40 -2.36 -11.20 7.81
C ILE A 40 -1.37 -12.23 7.25
N SER A 41 -1.16 -12.23 5.93
CA SER A 41 -0.13 -13.06 5.29
C SER A 41 1.27 -12.58 5.64
N THR A 42 2.28 -13.43 5.46
CA THR A 42 3.68 -13.12 5.79
C THR A 42 4.22 -11.90 5.04
N ASP A 43 3.79 -11.70 3.80
CA ASP A 43 4.13 -10.58 2.93
C ASP A 43 3.22 -9.35 3.14
N GLY A 44 2.23 -9.44 4.03
CA GLY A 44 1.31 -8.34 4.36
C GLY A 44 0.29 -7.98 3.28
N THR A 45 0.22 -8.76 2.19
CA THR A 45 -0.65 -8.47 1.03
C THR A 45 -2.06 -8.99 1.21
N VAL A 46 -2.26 -10.08 1.96
CA VAL A 46 -3.57 -10.66 2.23
C VAL A 46 -3.95 -10.43 3.68
N ILE A 47 -5.04 -9.71 3.91
CA ILE A 47 -5.55 -9.40 5.25
C ILE A 47 -7.01 -9.86 5.32
N VAL A 48 -7.35 -10.56 6.41
CA VAL A 48 -8.69 -11.11 6.63
C VAL A 48 -9.27 -10.65 7.95
N GLY A 49 -10.60 -10.54 8.00
CA GLY A 49 -11.29 -10.07 9.19
C GLY A 49 -12.80 -10.20 9.11
N HIS A 50 -13.48 -9.46 9.96
CA HIS A 50 -14.94 -9.35 9.95
C HIS A 50 -15.40 -7.93 10.28
N GLY A 51 -16.63 -7.63 9.90
CA GLY A 51 -17.22 -6.29 10.02
C GLY A 51 -18.71 -6.29 9.73
N LEU A 52 -19.28 -5.10 9.56
CA LEU A 52 -20.61 -4.90 8.99
C LEU A 52 -20.48 -4.45 7.54
N ASN A 53 -21.33 -4.99 6.67
CA ASN A 53 -21.42 -4.56 5.28
C ASN A 53 -22.40 -3.38 5.12
N PRO A 54 -22.57 -2.81 3.91
CA PRO A 54 -23.46 -1.68 3.68
C PRO A 54 -24.95 -1.92 4.01
N LEU A 55 -25.37 -3.17 4.16
CA LEU A 55 -26.72 -3.55 4.59
C LEU A 55 -26.84 -3.69 6.12
N GLY A 56 -25.74 -3.56 6.86
CA GLY A 56 -25.67 -3.74 8.30
C GLY A 56 -25.48 -5.19 8.75
N ASP A 57 -25.26 -6.12 7.84
CA ASP A 57 -25.07 -7.53 8.15
C ASP A 57 -23.63 -7.81 8.57
N ARG A 58 -23.45 -8.68 9.58
CA ARG A 58 -22.13 -9.10 10.04
C ARG A 58 -21.55 -10.17 9.13
N GLU A 59 -20.42 -9.90 8.51
CA GLU A 59 -19.75 -10.86 7.62
C GLU A 59 -18.23 -10.83 7.70
N ALA A 60 -17.60 -11.86 7.13
CA ALA A 60 -16.16 -11.94 6.95
C ALA A 60 -15.74 -11.21 5.68
N TRP A 61 -14.52 -10.68 5.66
CA TRP A 61 -13.93 -10.04 4.50
C TRP A 61 -12.50 -10.50 4.28
N ILE A 62 -12.06 -10.44 3.03
CA ILE A 62 -10.68 -10.61 2.59
C ILE A 62 -10.30 -9.40 1.75
N ALA A 63 -9.13 -8.84 2.03
CA ALA A 63 -8.53 -7.77 1.26
C ALA A 63 -7.18 -8.26 0.72
N THR A 64 -7.00 -8.13 -0.59
CA THR A 64 -5.72 -8.37 -1.26
C THR A 64 -5.18 -7.03 -1.71
N LEU A 65 -4.12 -6.59 -1.05
CA LEU A 65 -3.35 -5.41 -1.41
C LEU A 65 -2.32 -5.79 -2.48
N PRO A 66 -1.96 -4.88 -3.39
CA PRO A 66 -0.83 -5.10 -4.28
C PRO A 66 0.44 -5.38 -3.47
N THR A 67 1.24 -6.33 -3.93
CA THR A 67 2.54 -6.63 -3.35
C THR A 67 3.44 -5.42 -3.52
N PRO A 68 4.07 -4.89 -2.44
CA PRO A 68 5.08 -3.86 -2.58
C PRO A 68 6.22 -4.42 -3.44
N CYS A 69 6.37 -3.89 -4.64
CA CYS A 69 7.41 -4.23 -5.58
C CYS A 69 8.42 -3.09 -5.64
N ALA A 70 9.70 -3.45 -5.56
CA ALA A 70 10.76 -2.49 -5.76
C ALA A 70 10.64 -1.89 -7.17
N GLY A 71 10.30 -0.61 -7.25
CA GLY A 71 10.10 0.12 -8.50
C GLY A 71 8.66 0.52 -8.82
N ASP A 72 7.64 0.08 -8.07
CA ASP A 72 6.26 0.60 -8.19
C ASP A 72 6.12 1.84 -7.32
N VAL A 73 6.53 2.97 -7.88
CA VAL A 73 6.64 4.26 -7.21
C VAL A 73 5.26 4.91 -7.07
N ASP A 74 4.34 4.62 -7.98
CA ASP A 74 2.97 5.16 -7.94
C ASP A 74 1.95 4.25 -7.24
N ALA A 75 2.40 3.09 -6.76
CA ALA A 75 1.61 2.07 -6.06
C ALA A 75 0.43 1.54 -6.90
N SER A 76 0.59 1.47 -8.22
CA SER A 76 -0.42 0.95 -9.15
C SER A 76 -0.51 -0.59 -9.15
N GLY A 77 0.50 -1.27 -8.60
CA GLY A 77 0.62 -2.73 -8.58
C GLY A 77 1.38 -3.32 -9.78
N ASP A 78 1.93 -2.49 -10.66
CA ASP A 78 2.79 -2.87 -11.78
C ASP A 78 3.97 -1.89 -11.88
N VAL A 79 5.18 -2.37 -12.22
CA VAL A 79 6.32 -1.49 -12.51
C VAL A 79 6.36 -1.16 -14.01
N GLY A 80 6.17 0.09 -14.37
CA GLY A 80 6.06 0.52 -15.76
C GLY A 80 6.45 1.96 -16.06
N PHE A 81 5.85 2.49 -17.12
CA PHE A 81 6.21 3.81 -17.64
C PHE A 81 5.86 4.93 -16.65
N THR A 82 4.75 4.79 -15.90
CA THR A 82 4.35 5.80 -14.91
C THR A 82 5.37 5.88 -13.77
N ASP A 83 5.89 4.76 -13.30
CA ASP A 83 6.93 4.72 -12.27
C ASP A 83 8.25 5.33 -12.75
N LEU A 84 8.64 5.04 -14.00
CA LEU A 84 9.80 5.67 -14.61
C LEU A 84 9.65 7.19 -14.59
N ILE A 85 8.48 7.71 -14.96
CA ILE A 85 8.22 9.15 -14.92
C ILE A 85 8.22 9.66 -13.48
N ALA A 86 7.67 8.93 -12.51
CA ALA A 86 7.69 9.31 -11.10
C ALA A 86 9.12 9.44 -10.55
N VAL A 87 10.03 8.56 -10.94
CA VAL A 87 11.47 8.68 -10.61
C VAL A 87 12.09 9.92 -11.25
N LEU A 88 11.81 10.19 -12.52
CA LEU A 88 12.34 11.37 -13.20
C LEU A 88 11.77 12.69 -12.65
N ASP A 89 10.53 12.69 -12.15
CA ASP A 89 9.89 13.86 -11.53
C ASP A 89 10.51 14.21 -10.18
N GLN A 90 10.98 13.21 -9.43
CA GLN A 90 11.57 13.38 -8.09
C GLN A 90 13.11 13.44 -8.09
N TRP A 91 13.74 13.55 -9.26
CA TRP A 91 15.19 13.47 -9.41
C TRP A 91 15.96 14.48 -8.55
N GLY A 92 16.94 14.00 -7.79
CA GLY A 92 17.76 14.81 -6.88
C GLY A 92 17.54 14.47 -5.40
N VAL A 93 17.90 15.38 -4.50
CA VAL A 93 17.82 15.16 -3.05
C VAL A 93 16.37 14.97 -2.62
N CYS A 94 16.06 13.83 -2.00
CA CYS A 94 14.68 13.44 -1.72
C CYS A 94 14.56 12.57 -0.45
N PRO A 95 14.75 13.14 0.75
CA PRO A 95 14.74 12.35 1.97
C PRO A 95 13.34 11.80 2.26
N GLY A 96 13.17 10.49 2.11
CA GLY A 96 11.93 9.77 2.44
C GLY A 96 10.80 9.92 1.42
N CYS A 97 11.12 10.22 0.16
CA CYS A 97 10.13 10.16 -0.90
C CYS A 97 10.04 8.75 -1.52
N PRO A 98 8.91 8.41 -2.19
CA PRO A 98 8.72 7.07 -2.76
C PRO A 98 9.71 6.67 -3.86
N ALA A 99 10.31 7.64 -4.57
CA ALA A 99 11.26 7.36 -5.65
C ALA A 99 12.71 7.10 -5.19
N ASP A 100 13.03 7.32 -3.91
CA ASP A 100 14.33 6.95 -3.31
C ASP A 100 14.24 5.49 -2.85
N LEU A 101 14.54 4.59 -3.78
CA LEU A 101 14.29 3.16 -3.67
C LEU A 101 15.40 2.42 -2.92
N ASP A 102 16.62 2.97 -2.90
CA ASP A 102 17.73 2.42 -2.11
C ASP A 102 17.94 3.12 -0.75
N GLY A 103 17.27 4.25 -0.53
CA GLY A 103 17.22 4.96 0.74
C GLY A 103 18.49 5.77 1.04
N ASP A 104 19.26 6.14 0.01
CA ASP A 104 20.49 6.94 0.17
C ASP A 104 20.22 8.45 0.35
N GLY A 105 18.96 8.88 0.22
CA GLY A 105 18.50 10.26 0.33
C GLY A 105 18.53 11.04 -0.98
N VAL A 106 18.83 10.39 -2.11
CA VAL A 106 18.92 10.99 -3.44
C VAL A 106 18.25 10.08 -4.48
N VAL A 107 17.26 10.60 -5.19
CA VAL A 107 16.71 9.96 -6.38
C VAL A 107 17.67 10.16 -7.54
N GLY A 108 18.20 9.06 -8.07
CA GLY A 108 19.18 9.09 -9.14
C GLY A 108 19.21 7.83 -9.99
N LEU A 109 20.40 7.55 -10.53
CA LEU A 109 20.56 6.45 -11.48
C LEU A 109 20.31 5.08 -10.83
N THR A 110 20.62 4.91 -9.54
CA THR A 110 20.39 3.64 -8.83
C THR A 110 18.89 3.34 -8.73
N ASP A 111 18.07 4.34 -8.41
CA ASP A 111 16.61 4.20 -8.35
C ASP A 111 16.00 3.96 -9.72
N LEU A 112 16.48 4.70 -10.74
CA LEU A 112 16.05 4.47 -12.12
C LEU A 112 16.36 3.03 -12.57
N LEU A 113 17.54 2.51 -12.22
CA LEU A 113 17.91 1.13 -12.52
C LEU A 113 17.03 0.13 -11.76
N ALA A 114 16.59 0.44 -10.54
CA ALA A 114 15.66 -0.40 -9.79
C ALA A 114 14.31 -0.52 -10.51
N VAL A 115 13.74 0.59 -11.02
CA VAL A 115 12.52 0.56 -11.85
C VAL A 115 12.71 -0.28 -13.11
N LEU A 116 13.82 -0.06 -13.85
CA LEU A 116 14.09 -0.80 -15.08
C LEU A 116 14.33 -2.29 -14.84
N ALA A 117 14.93 -2.66 -13.70
CA ALA A 117 15.17 -4.04 -13.32
C ALA A 117 13.88 -4.76 -12.88
N GLY A 118 12.92 -4.01 -12.32
CA GLY A 118 11.64 -4.51 -11.82
C GLY A 118 10.51 -4.57 -12.86
N TRP A 119 10.76 -4.15 -14.11
CA TRP A 119 9.71 -3.92 -15.11
C TRP A 119 8.74 -5.09 -15.30
N GLY A 120 7.43 -4.80 -15.18
CA GLY A 120 6.35 -5.77 -15.30
C GLY A 120 5.49 -5.87 -14.04
N VAL A 121 4.64 -6.90 -14.00
CA VAL A 121 3.66 -7.07 -12.93
C VAL A 121 4.30 -7.47 -11.61
N CYS A 122 3.79 -6.94 -10.51
CA CYS A 122 4.26 -7.28 -9.19
C CYS A 122 3.74 -8.68 -8.82
N ARG A 123 4.64 -9.60 -8.46
CA ARG A 123 4.34 -11.01 -8.14
C ARG A 123 4.65 -11.33 -6.70
#